data_AF-A0A7Y3K4V9-F1
#
_entry.id   AF-A0A7Y3K4V9-F1
#
_cell.length_a   1.000
_cell.length_b   1.000
_cell.length_c   1.000
_cell.angle_alpha   90.00
_cell.angle_beta   90.00
_cell.angle_gamma   90.00
#
_symmetry.space_group_name_H-M   'P 1'
#
loop_
_entity.id
_entity.type
_entity.pdbx_description
1 polymer ?
#
loop_
_entity_poly.entity_id
_entity_poly.type
_entity_poly.pdbx_seq_one_letter_code
_entity_poly.pdbx_strand_id
1 'polypeptide(L)'
;MRISTQLNTTARRPISAAVLAACAAATLAAAPALASTLDQIGVTQLRKVNPTLTGAGVILGQAEASVGGATDQFEVNPGNLGATASGQSRSFVYTNSSNVASSVYSSAAYSGHAEAVAQNYYGANGVANGATTVYNYDSNAWAGTYVFSDKAPPTGLAIVNQSFIYSQLTAGTTDSVDTYYDNYTDQYNTIFVSAVGNGGSSTTYTTPSSQINAPATAYNSIAVAAYGGSSGVGTTFDGRSKPDIAAPAGETSFAAPLVAGSAALLVQAGRMGIGGGSVSASTDERTVKALLLNGAVKPVGWTHTATQPLDTRWGAGVVNVYNSYTQLAAGQVHATTSNTAALGSTGPVETSMAAQSHSQGWDFASITSSASANAINHYVFNLGSASNLTATLVWNRQINQANINNLDLYLYNSLGQAVAISDSSVDNVQQLYTLNLAPGRYDLEVVKLGGSSEVSSQEQYALAYSFISSSTASTPEPATLSLLVVGGTTLLMRRRKPAMAKA
;
A
#
# COMPACT_ATOMS: atom_id res chain seq x y z
N MET A 1 -9.68 8.18 -11.96
CA MET A 1 -10.82 9.10 -11.73
C MET A 1 -10.30 10.38 -11.05
N ARG A 2 -10.83 11.58 -11.38
CA ARG A 2 -10.27 12.87 -10.94
C ARG A 2 -11.21 13.62 -10.01
N ILE A 3 -10.67 14.19 -8.93
CA ILE A 3 -11.39 15.14 -8.06
C ILE A 3 -11.19 16.57 -8.57
N SER A 4 -12.25 17.39 -8.55
CA SER A 4 -12.20 18.82 -8.82
C SER A 4 -12.05 19.60 -7.52
N THR A 5 -10.88 20.17 -7.24
CA THR A 5 -10.72 21.19 -6.20
C THR A 5 -11.41 22.48 -6.66
N GLN A 6 -12.59 22.80 -6.14
CA GLN A 6 -13.21 24.12 -6.32
C GLN A 6 -12.41 25.14 -5.49
N LEU A 7 -11.33 25.66 -6.06
CA LEU A 7 -10.86 27.01 -5.81
C LEU A 7 -11.28 27.85 -7.02
N ASN A 8 -12.17 28.79 -6.74
CA ASN A 8 -12.90 29.65 -7.67
C ASN A 8 -12.09 30.06 -8.93
N THR A 9 -12.36 29.46 -10.09
CA THR A 9 -12.31 30.12 -11.42
C THR A 9 -13.02 29.28 -12.49
N THR A 10 -13.78 29.97 -13.34
CA THR A 10 -14.73 29.47 -14.34
C THR A 10 -14.06 29.14 -15.68
N ALA A 11 -14.16 27.89 -16.15
CA ALA A 11 -14.36 27.51 -17.57
C ALA A 11 -14.48 25.98 -17.73
N ARG A 12 -15.63 25.47 -18.21
CA ARG A 12 -15.81 24.06 -18.57
C ARG A 12 -15.71 23.87 -20.09
N ARG A 13 -14.94 22.88 -20.54
CA ARG A 13 -15.00 22.30 -21.89
C ARG A 13 -15.49 20.84 -21.80
N PRO A 14 -16.28 20.33 -22.76
CA PRO A 14 -16.84 18.99 -22.71
C PRO A 14 -15.80 17.93 -23.13
N ILE A 15 -15.75 16.80 -22.41
CA ILE A 15 -14.98 15.60 -22.79
C ILE A 15 -15.97 14.50 -23.19
N SER A 16 -15.67 13.85 -24.32
CA SER A 16 -16.54 12.99 -25.11
C SER A 16 -16.89 11.62 -24.49
N ALA A 17 -18.06 11.11 -24.88
CA ALA A 17 -18.81 9.95 -24.37
C ALA A 17 -18.23 8.54 -24.64
N ALA A 18 -16.90 8.36 -24.70
CA ALA A 18 -16.29 7.07 -25.05
C ALA A 18 -16.03 6.10 -23.87
N VAL A 19 -16.33 6.49 -22.63
CA VAL A 19 -16.00 5.70 -21.41
C VAL A 19 -17.11 4.71 -21.01
N LEU A 20 -18.35 4.91 -21.45
CA LEU A 20 -19.50 4.16 -20.92
C LEU A 20 -19.65 2.74 -21.47
N ALA A 21 -19.07 2.43 -22.64
CA ALA A 21 -19.27 1.14 -23.33
C ALA A 21 -18.29 0.02 -22.88
N ALA A 22 -17.21 0.35 -22.16
CA ALA A 22 -16.19 -0.62 -21.74
C ALA A 22 -16.53 -1.37 -20.43
N CYS A 23 -17.44 -0.86 -19.61
CA CYS A 23 -17.75 -1.45 -18.29
C CYS A 23 -18.69 -2.66 -18.36
N ALA A 24 -19.58 -2.74 -19.35
CA ALA A 24 -20.60 -3.81 -19.42
C ALA A 24 -20.08 -5.14 -19.97
N ALA A 25 -18.98 -5.16 -20.73
CA ALA A 25 -18.39 -6.38 -21.29
C ALA A 25 -17.42 -7.11 -20.34
N ALA A 26 -17.07 -6.49 -19.20
CA ALA A 26 -16.13 -7.04 -18.22
C ALA A 26 -16.75 -8.09 -17.27
N THR A 27 -18.07 -8.21 -17.21
CA THR A 27 -18.77 -8.96 -16.13
C THR A 27 -18.79 -10.48 -16.33
N LEU A 28 -18.67 -11.02 -17.56
CA LEU A 28 -18.69 -12.47 -17.80
C LEU A 28 -17.30 -13.15 -17.87
N ALA A 29 -16.21 -12.39 -17.97
CA ALA A 29 -14.83 -12.91 -17.96
C ALA A 29 -14.09 -12.72 -16.61
N ALA A 30 -14.73 -12.09 -15.62
CA ALA A 30 -14.09 -11.63 -14.38
C ALA A 30 -13.79 -12.73 -13.35
N ALA A 31 -14.57 -13.81 -13.28
CA ALA A 31 -14.41 -14.85 -12.25
C ALA A 31 -13.07 -15.64 -12.32
N PRO A 32 -12.64 -16.18 -13.48
CA PRO A 32 -11.36 -16.89 -13.55
C PRO A 32 -10.16 -15.94 -13.40
N ALA A 33 -10.29 -14.67 -13.80
CA ALA A 33 -9.25 -13.66 -13.64
C ALA A 33 -9.03 -13.30 -12.16
N LEU A 34 -10.10 -13.09 -11.38
CA LEU A 34 -9.98 -12.75 -9.96
C LEU A 34 -9.46 -13.92 -9.11
N ALA A 35 -9.85 -15.16 -9.42
CA ALA A 35 -9.30 -16.34 -8.75
C ALA A 35 -7.78 -16.45 -8.96
N SER A 36 -7.30 -16.27 -10.18
CA SER A 36 -5.87 -16.21 -10.49
C SER A 36 -5.17 -15.05 -9.77
N THR A 37 -5.83 -13.90 -9.62
CA THR A 37 -5.30 -12.77 -8.85
C THR A 37 -5.15 -13.12 -7.37
N LEU A 38 -6.16 -13.75 -6.74
CA LEU A 38 -6.09 -14.15 -5.32
C LEU A 38 -4.98 -15.17 -5.05
N ASP A 39 -4.72 -16.08 -6.00
CA ASP A 39 -3.57 -16.98 -5.94
C ASP A 39 -2.25 -16.20 -6.00
N GLN A 40 -2.13 -15.29 -6.97
CA GLN A 40 -0.91 -14.49 -7.18
C GLN A 40 -0.58 -13.61 -5.95
N ILE A 41 -1.57 -13.04 -5.28
CA ILE A 41 -1.37 -12.20 -4.09
C ILE A 41 -1.37 -12.99 -2.77
N GLY A 42 -1.36 -14.31 -2.82
CA GLY A 42 -1.23 -15.19 -1.65
C GLY A 42 -2.50 -15.34 -0.80
N VAL A 43 -3.65 -14.81 -1.21
CA VAL A 43 -4.91 -14.92 -0.44
C VAL A 43 -5.39 -16.37 -0.38
N THR A 44 -5.33 -17.10 -1.49
CA THR A 44 -5.73 -18.51 -1.51
C THR A 44 -4.82 -19.35 -0.61
N GLN A 45 -3.51 -19.11 -0.64
CA GLN A 45 -2.55 -19.81 0.21
C GLN A 45 -2.78 -19.49 1.68
N LEU A 46 -3.02 -18.21 2.01
CA LEU A 46 -3.38 -17.79 3.37
C LEU A 46 -4.63 -18.52 3.87
N ARG A 47 -5.69 -18.59 3.07
CA ARG A 47 -6.95 -19.24 3.46
C ARG A 47 -6.83 -20.76 3.60
N LYS A 48 -5.85 -21.41 2.95
CA LYS A 48 -5.52 -22.83 3.21
C LYS A 48 -4.93 -23.04 4.60
N VAL A 49 -4.09 -22.10 5.06
CA VAL A 49 -3.44 -22.16 6.38
C VAL A 49 -4.37 -21.68 7.48
N ASN A 50 -5.11 -20.60 7.22
CA ASN A 50 -6.03 -20.01 8.17
C ASN A 50 -7.31 -19.52 7.45
N PRO A 51 -8.33 -20.38 7.31
CA PRO A 51 -9.55 -20.06 6.57
C PRO A 51 -10.43 -19.02 7.27
N THR A 52 -10.16 -18.67 8.53
CA THR A 52 -10.96 -17.67 9.24
C THR A 52 -10.57 -16.24 8.89
N LEU A 53 -9.45 -16.04 8.19
CA LEU A 53 -8.97 -14.73 7.75
C LEU A 53 -9.70 -14.30 6.46
N THR A 54 -10.78 -13.56 6.67
CA THR A 54 -11.70 -13.08 5.62
C THR A 54 -11.93 -11.57 5.69
N GLY A 55 -11.32 -10.86 6.64
CA GLY A 55 -11.61 -9.46 6.96
C GLY A 55 -12.81 -9.28 7.90
N ALA A 56 -13.31 -10.37 8.50
CA ALA A 56 -14.44 -10.31 9.42
C ALA A 56 -14.09 -9.48 10.67
N GLY A 57 -15.03 -8.64 11.12
CA GLY A 57 -14.81 -7.74 12.26
C GLY A 57 -13.93 -6.52 11.95
N VAL A 58 -13.49 -6.34 10.70
CA VAL A 58 -12.81 -5.11 10.25
C VAL A 58 -13.81 -4.21 9.55
N ILE A 59 -13.89 -2.95 9.99
CA ILE A 59 -14.76 -1.94 9.38
C ILE A 59 -13.96 -1.25 8.28
N LEU A 60 -14.53 -1.24 7.08
CA LEU A 60 -13.87 -0.77 5.87
C LEU A 60 -14.46 0.56 5.40
N GLY A 61 -13.63 1.39 4.80
CA GLY A 61 -14.01 2.59 4.07
C GLY A 61 -13.69 2.45 2.60
N GLN A 62 -14.57 2.96 1.75
CA GLN A 62 -14.32 3.12 0.31
C GLN A 62 -14.76 4.51 -0.11
N ALA A 63 -13.79 5.36 -0.43
CA ALA A 63 -14.04 6.70 -0.92
C ALA A 63 -13.87 6.74 -2.44
N GLU A 64 -14.90 7.20 -3.15
CA GLU A 64 -14.97 7.20 -4.61
C GLU A 64 -15.34 8.58 -5.10
N ALA A 65 -14.63 9.08 -6.11
CA ALA A 65 -15.05 10.31 -6.76
C ALA A 65 -16.21 10.02 -7.72
N SER A 66 -16.94 11.06 -8.12
CA SER A 66 -18.00 10.88 -9.09
C SER A 66 -17.44 10.55 -10.50
N VAL A 67 -18.01 9.55 -11.19
CA VAL A 67 -17.68 9.26 -12.60
C VAL A 67 -18.55 10.13 -13.53
N GLY A 68 -18.05 10.49 -14.72
CA GLY A 68 -18.92 10.83 -15.86
C GLY A 68 -19.60 12.19 -15.81
N GLY A 69 -19.21 13.07 -14.89
CA GLY A 69 -19.73 14.45 -14.80
C GLY A 69 -21.11 14.56 -14.14
N ALA A 70 -21.71 13.44 -13.73
CA ALA A 70 -22.84 13.43 -12.81
C ALA A 70 -22.32 13.73 -11.38
N THR A 71 -23.10 14.47 -10.60
CA THR A 71 -22.82 14.67 -9.17
C THR A 71 -23.26 13.45 -8.37
N ASP A 72 -22.47 13.05 -7.37
CA ASP A 72 -22.79 11.99 -6.41
C ASP A 72 -22.91 10.56 -6.99
N GLN A 73 -22.20 10.23 -8.08
CA GLN A 73 -22.09 8.84 -8.53
C GLN A 73 -20.93 8.11 -7.85
N PHE A 74 -21.14 7.66 -6.62
CA PHE A 74 -20.12 7.00 -5.77
C PHE A 74 -20.63 5.71 -5.12
N GLU A 75 -21.94 5.46 -5.13
CA GLU A 75 -22.54 4.39 -4.35
C GLU A 75 -22.33 3.01 -4.97
N VAL A 76 -21.94 2.07 -4.12
CA VAL A 76 -21.87 0.64 -4.40
C VAL A 76 -23.25 0.03 -4.21
N ASN A 77 -23.75 -0.69 -5.21
CA ASN A 77 -24.98 -1.47 -5.07
C ASN A 77 -24.71 -2.77 -4.28
N PRO A 78 -25.27 -2.95 -3.07
CA PRO A 78 -25.01 -4.13 -2.26
C PRO A 78 -25.55 -5.42 -2.90
N GLY A 79 -26.59 -5.32 -3.74
CA GLY A 79 -27.17 -6.46 -4.44
C GLY A 79 -26.22 -7.12 -5.44
N ASN A 80 -25.21 -6.39 -5.91
CA ASN A 80 -24.26 -6.90 -6.91
C ASN A 80 -23.03 -7.60 -6.28
N LEU A 81 -22.81 -7.47 -4.97
CA LEU A 81 -21.62 -7.99 -4.30
C LEU A 81 -21.71 -9.47 -3.89
N GLY A 82 -22.89 -10.08 -3.99
CA GLY A 82 -23.18 -11.41 -3.43
C GLY A 82 -23.12 -11.44 -1.90
N ALA A 83 -23.35 -12.62 -1.31
CA ALA A 83 -23.24 -12.82 0.15
C ALA A 83 -21.78 -12.67 0.65
N THR A 84 -21.58 -12.44 1.94
CA THR A 84 -20.24 -12.58 2.55
C THR A 84 -19.81 -14.04 2.60
N ALA A 85 -18.52 -14.29 2.85
CA ALA A 85 -18.01 -15.64 3.10
C ALA A 85 -18.74 -16.36 4.25
N SER A 86 -19.25 -15.61 5.23
CA SER A 86 -20.04 -16.11 6.36
C SER A 86 -21.55 -16.22 6.06
N GLY A 87 -22.00 -15.88 4.84
CA GLY A 87 -23.41 -15.83 4.48
C GLY A 87 -24.18 -14.65 5.10
N GLN A 88 -23.49 -13.73 5.75
CA GLN A 88 -24.06 -12.54 6.38
C GLN A 88 -24.33 -11.43 5.36
N SER A 89 -25.33 -10.60 5.64
CA SER A 89 -25.55 -9.35 4.91
C SER A 89 -24.51 -8.30 5.31
N ARG A 90 -24.06 -7.51 4.35
CA ARG A 90 -23.19 -6.35 4.60
C ARG A 90 -24.06 -5.12 4.88
N SER A 91 -23.71 -4.37 5.92
CA SER A 91 -24.27 -3.05 6.22
C SER A 91 -23.45 -1.98 5.53
N PHE A 92 -24.14 -1.06 4.87
CA PHE A 92 -23.53 0.10 4.21
C PHE A 92 -23.99 1.40 4.88
N VAL A 93 -23.07 2.35 4.96
CA VAL A 93 -23.39 3.76 5.21
C VAL A 93 -22.82 4.57 4.05
N TYR A 94 -23.71 5.15 3.26
CA TYR A 94 -23.39 6.02 2.14
C TYR A 94 -23.33 7.47 2.61
N THR A 95 -22.24 8.18 2.30
CA THR A 95 -22.12 9.62 2.60
C THR A 95 -21.91 10.40 1.31
N ASN A 96 -22.89 11.21 0.94
CA ASN A 96 -22.82 12.00 -0.30
C ASN A 96 -21.95 13.26 -0.16
N SER A 97 -21.74 13.99 -1.26
CA SER A 97 -20.91 15.21 -1.30
C SER A 97 -21.39 16.35 -0.37
N SER A 98 -22.67 16.32 0.05
CA SER A 98 -23.23 17.25 1.04
C SER A 98 -23.05 16.76 2.49
N ASN A 99 -22.25 15.70 2.69
CA ASN A 99 -21.99 15.06 3.98
C ASN A 99 -23.28 14.56 4.68
N VAL A 100 -24.26 14.13 3.90
CA VAL A 100 -25.47 13.47 4.41
C VAL A 100 -25.27 11.97 4.35
N ALA A 101 -25.40 11.32 5.51
CA ALA A 101 -25.29 9.88 5.63
C ALA A 101 -26.64 9.17 5.43
N SER A 102 -26.64 8.03 4.74
CA SER A 102 -27.80 7.16 4.51
C SER A 102 -27.38 5.69 4.63
N SER A 103 -28.25 4.85 5.17
CA SER A 103 -28.09 3.38 5.12
C SER A 103 -28.83 2.75 3.94
N VAL A 104 -29.48 3.58 3.11
CA VAL A 104 -30.30 3.14 1.97
C VAL A 104 -29.56 3.48 0.69
N TYR A 105 -29.34 2.45 -0.13
CA TYR A 105 -28.79 2.58 -1.49
C TYR A 105 -29.73 3.37 -2.40
N SER A 106 -29.14 4.25 -3.21
CA SER A 106 -29.79 5.03 -4.25
C SER A 106 -29.27 4.65 -5.63
N SER A 107 -30.15 4.11 -6.48
CA SER A 107 -29.79 3.80 -7.87
C SER A 107 -29.40 5.03 -8.69
N ALA A 108 -29.81 6.23 -8.27
CA ALA A 108 -29.41 7.49 -8.91
C ALA A 108 -27.94 7.85 -8.62
N ALA A 109 -27.41 7.39 -7.49
CA ALA A 109 -26.03 7.63 -7.04
C ALA A 109 -25.09 6.45 -7.38
N TYR A 110 -25.58 5.46 -8.11
CA TYR A 110 -24.83 4.26 -8.48
C TYR A 110 -23.56 4.56 -9.28
N SER A 111 -22.48 3.88 -8.94
CA SER A 111 -21.23 3.90 -9.67
C SER A 111 -20.73 2.50 -10.00
N GLY A 112 -20.68 2.16 -11.29
CA GLY A 112 -20.09 0.90 -11.75
C GLY A 112 -18.58 0.80 -11.46
N HIS A 113 -17.88 1.95 -11.38
CA HIS A 113 -16.48 1.98 -10.93
C HIS A 113 -16.37 1.59 -9.46
N ALA A 114 -17.16 2.23 -8.59
CA ALA A 114 -17.19 1.94 -7.16
C ALA A 114 -17.53 0.47 -6.92
N GLU A 115 -18.49 -0.07 -7.67
CA GLU A 115 -18.83 -1.49 -7.60
C GLU A 115 -17.65 -2.39 -7.98
N ALA A 116 -16.96 -2.12 -9.10
CA ALA A 116 -15.82 -2.93 -9.50
C ALA A 116 -14.66 -2.88 -8.48
N VAL A 117 -14.42 -1.73 -7.86
CA VAL A 117 -13.49 -1.59 -6.73
C VAL A 117 -13.95 -2.45 -5.55
N ALA A 118 -15.22 -2.38 -5.18
CA ALA A 118 -15.81 -3.15 -4.10
C ALA A 118 -15.70 -4.67 -4.34
N GLN A 119 -15.85 -5.14 -5.57
CA GLN A 119 -15.72 -6.56 -5.91
C GLN A 119 -14.32 -7.11 -5.59
N ASN A 120 -13.26 -6.34 -5.89
CA ASN A 120 -11.88 -6.73 -5.56
C ASN A 120 -11.62 -6.62 -4.05
N TYR A 121 -12.24 -5.65 -3.38
CA TYR A 121 -12.00 -5.36 -1.98
C TYR A 121 -12.75 -6.34 -1.05
N TYR A 122 -14.08 -6.28 -1.03
CA TYR A 122 -14.93 -6.97 -0.06
C TYR A 122 -16.14 -7.69 -0.68
N GLY A 123 -16.24 -7.77 -2.01
CA GLY A 123 -17.22 -8.62 -2.71
C GLY A 123 -17.08 -10.10 -2.34
N ALA A 124 -18.01 -10.95 -2.79
CA ALA A 124 -18.00 -12.39 -2.46
C ALA A 124 -16.66 -13.09 -2.74
N ASN A 125 -16.00 -12.68 -3.83
CA ASN A 125 -14.67 -13.16 -4.24
C ASN A 125 -13.55 -12.15 -3.96
N GLY A 126 -13.84 -11.09 -3.21
CA GLY A 126 -12.84 -10.09 -2.83
C GLY A 126 -11.85 -10.62 -1.80
N VAL A 127 -10.82 -9.82 -1.53
CA VAL A 127 -9.79 -10.18 -0.55
C VAL A 127 -10.35 -10.21 0.87
N ALA A 128 -11.14 -9.20 1.26
CA ALA A 128 -11.81 -9.07 2.56
C ALA A 128 -13.30 -9.44 2.49
N ASN A 129 -13.60 -10.60 1.90
CA ASN A 129 -14.98 -11.04 1.61
C ASN A 129 -15.87 -11.36 2.83
N GLY A 130 -15.32 -11.34 4.04
CA GLY A 130 -16.04 -11.50 5.31
C GLY A 130 -16.30 -10.19 6.04
N ALA A 131 -15.87 -9.03 5.53
CA ALA A 131 -16.18 -7.75 6.13
C ALA A 131 -17.69 -7.45 6.02
N THR A 132 -18.30 -7.05 7.14
CA THR A 132 -19.76 -6.85 7.24
C THR A 132 -20.18 -5.39 7.34
N THR A 133 -19.26 -4.46 7.59
CA THR A 133 -19.57 -3.03 7.73
C THR A 133 -18.68 -2.22 6.81
N VAL A 134 -19.30 -1.47 5.90
CA VAL A 134 -18.61 -0.63 4.92
C VAL A 134 -19.17 0.78 4.97
N TYR A 135 -18.29 1.77 5.12
CA TYR A 135 -18.59 3.16 4.87
C TYR A 135 -18.19 3.51 3.44
N ASN A 136 -19.17 3.90 2.62
CA ASN A 136 -18.95 4.29 1.23
C ASN A 136 -19.16 5.80 1.10
N TYR A 137 -18.12 6.53 0.72
CA TYR A 137 -18.12 7.98 0.71
C TYR A 137 -18.00 8.50 -0.73
N ASP A 138 -18.69 9.60 -1.02
CA ASP A 138 -18.21 10.54 -2.02
C ASP A 138 -16.84 11.07 -1.57
N SER A 139 -15.88 11.10 -2.50
CA SER A 139 -14.50 11.46 -2.17
C SER A 139 -14.34 12.90 -1.67
N ASN A 140 -15.17 13.84 -2.10
CA ASN A 140 -15.11 15.22 -1.62
C ASN A 140 -15.62 15.31 -0.19
N ALA A 141 -16.70 14.59 0.12
CA ALA A 141 -17.19 14.52 1.50
C ALA A 141 -16.17 13.84 2.42
N TRP A 142 -15.58 12.72 1.97
CA TRP A 142 -14.50 12.04 2.71
C TRP A 142 -13.35 13.00 3.00
N ALA A 143 -12.73 13.54 1.95
CA ALA A 143 -11.55 14.37 2.10
C ALA A 143 -11.86 15.68 2.84
N GLY A 144 -12.91 16.41 2.45
CA GLY A 144 -13.25 17.69 3.04
C GLY A 144 -13.69 17.59 4.50
N THR A 145 -14.53 16.60 4.83
CA THR A 145 -15.12 16.49 6.17
C THR A 145 -14.22 15.74 7.14
N TYR A 146 -13.63 14.62 6.71
CA TYR A 146 -12.84 13.78 7.61
C TYR A 146 -11.39 14.20 7.61
N VAL A 147 -10.75 14.21 6.44
CA VAL A 147 -9.30 14.41 6.35
C VAL A 147 -8.89 15.87 6.57
N PHE A 148 -9.44 16.81 5.79
CA PHE A 148 -9.03 18.21 5.81
C PHE A 148 -9.56 19.00 7.01
N SER A 149 -10.69 18.56 7.59
CA SER A 149 -11.26 19.16 8.80
C SER A 149 -10.87 18.41 10.08
N ASP A 150 -9.97 17.43 10.00
CA ASP A 150 -9.53 16.59 11.12
C ASP A 150 -10.70 16.04 11.96
N LYS A 151 -11.73 15.52 11.30
CA LYS A 151 -12.85 14.89 11.99
C LYS A 151 -12.54 13.43 12.24
N ALA A 152 -12.60 13.04 13.52
CA ALA A 152 -12.44 11.66 13.94
C ALA A 152 -13.25 10.68 13.06
N PRO A 153 -12.65 9.55 12.65
CA PRO A 153 -13.34 8.57 11.82
C PRO A 153 -14.48 7.93 12.62
N PRO A 154 -15.47 7.31 11.93
CA PRO A 154 -16.41 6.44 12.62
C PRO A 154 -15.68 5.39 13.45
N THR A 155 -16.19 5.10 14.64
CA THR A 155 -15.55 4.19 15.59
C THR A 155 -15.22 2.85 14.93
N GLY A 156 -13.95 2.46 14.98
CA GLY A 156 -13.47 1.18 14.50
C GLY A 156 -13.19 1.10 12.99
N LEU A 157 -13.46 2.15 12.21
CA LEU A 157 -13.01 2.27 10.82
C LEU A 157 -11.48 2.16 10.80
N ALA A 158 -10.97 1.10 10.16
CA ALA A 158 -9.54 0.79 10.20
C ALA A 158 -8.83 1.15 8.90
N ILE A 159 -9.48 0.89 7.75
CA ILE A 159 -8.84 0.95 6.44
C ILE A 159 -9.75 1.68 5.47
N VAL A 160 -9.19 2.64 4.74
CA VAL A 160 -9.92 3.37 3.69
C VAL A 160 -9.23 3.16 2.36
N ASN A 161 -9.92 2.51 1.43
CA ASN A 161 -9.49 2.42 0.03
C ASN A 161 -9.85 3.70 -0.72
N GLN A 162 -8.89 4.24 -1.48
CA GLN A 162 -9.03 5.47 -2.26
C GLN A 162 -8.62 5.21 -3.71
N SER A 163 -9.60 4.89 -4.54
CA SER A 163 -9.41 4.63 -5.98
C SER A 163 -9.60 5.89 -6.83
N PHE A 164 -9.17 7.05 -6.29
CA PHE A 164 -9.20 8.36 -6.95
C PHE A 164 -7.84 9.05 -6.82
N ILE A 165 -7.63 10.09 -7.63
CA ILE A 165 -6.47 10.97 -7.52
C ILE A 165 -6.89 12.44 -7.54
N TYR A 166 -6.08 13.29 -6.91
CA TYR A 166 -6.04 14.72 -7.19
C TYR A 166 -5.10 14.96 -8.37
N SER A 167 -5.64 15.32 -9.52
CA SER A 167 -4.82 15.64 -10.69
C SER A 167 -4.56 17.14 -10.77
N GLN A 168 -3.45 17.53 -11.42
CA GLN A 168 -3.15 18.92 -11.77
C GLN A 168 -2.93 19.85 -10.56
N LEU A 169 -2.43 19.31 -9.45
CA LEU A 169 -2.00 20.11 -8.31
C LEU A 169 -0.62 20.71 -8.53
N THR A 170 -0.37 21.87 -7.91
CA THR A 170 0.99 22.38 -7.73
C THR A 170 1.73 21.58 -6.66
N ALA A 171 3.07 21.65 -6.62
CA ALA A 171 3.86 21.02 -5.56
C ALA A 171 3.34 21.41 -4.16
N GLY A 172 3.23 22.71 -3.85
CA GLY A 172 2.76 23.16 -2.54
C GLY A 172 1.31 22.77 -2.20
N THR A 173 0.43 22.62 -3.19
CA THR A 173 -0.93 22.10 -2.95
C THR A 173 -0.90 20.59 -2.69
N THR A 174 -0.01 19.86 -3.37
CA THR A 174 0.23 18.43 -3.14
C THR A 174 0.74 18.22 -1.71
N ASP A 175 1.74 18.99 -1.28
CA ASP A 175 2.26 18.97 0.10
C ASP A 175 1.16 19.23 1.14
N SER A 176 0.27 20.19 0.86
CA SER A 176 -0.83 20.52 1.76
C SER A 176 -1.82 19.37 1.88
N VAL A 177 -2.22 18.77 0.75
CA VAL A 177 -3.10 17.60 0.74
C VAL A 177 -2.46 16.44 1.50
N ASP A 178 -1.22 16.10 1.15
CA ASP A 178 -0.47 15.00 1.77
C ASP A 178 -0.33 15.21 3.28
N THR A 179 -0.03 16.44 3.72
CA THR A 179 0.05 16.79 5.15
C THR A 179 -1.24 16.47 5.90
N TYR A 180 -2.43 16.72 5.31
CA TYR A 180 -3.68 16.36 5.97
C TYR A 180 -3.85 14.84 6.10
N TYR A 181 -3.47 14.08 5.08
CA TYR A 181 -3.51 12.61 5.14
C TYR A 181 -2.50 12.06 6.15
N ASP A 182 -1.31 12.63 6.22
CA ASP A 182 -0.26 12.23 7.17
C ASP A 182 -0.71 12.49 8.61
N ASN A 183 -1.20 13.70 8.89
CA ASN A 183 -1.74 14.07 10.20
C ASN A 183 -2.90 13.15 10.62
N TYR A 184 -3.85 12.91 9.71
CA TYR A 184 -5.01 12.06 9.99
C TYR A 184 -4.59 10.63 10.32
N THR A 185 -3.61 10.10 9.60
CA THR A 185 -3.08 8.75 9.82
C THR A 185 -2.39 8.66 11.18
N ASP A 186 -1.50 9.61 11.50
CA ASP A 186 -0.74 9.63 12.75
C ASP A 186 -1.66 9.82 13.98
N GLN A 187 -2.74 10.58 13.82
CA GLN A 187 -3.71 10.87 14.88
C GLN A 187 -4.69 9.72 15.14
N TYR A 188 -5.15 9.04 14.09
CA TYR A 188 -6.26 8.07 14.20
C TYR A 188 -5.89 6.64 13.85
N ASN A 189 -4.64 6.35 13.45
CA ASN A 189 -4.21 5.03 12.99
C ASN A 189 -5.18 4.48 11.91
N THR A 190 -5.54 5.36 10.95
CA THR A 190 -6.35 4.97 9.79
C THR A 190 -5.42 4.59 8.65
N ILE A 191 -5.53 3.36 8.16
CA ILE A 191 -4.71 2.88 7.05
C ILE A 191 -5.31 3.37 5.74
N PHE A 192 -4.68 4.36 5.12
CA PHE A 192 -5.02 4.79 3.76
C PHE A 192 -4.33 3.93 2.72
N VAL A 193 -5.12 3.43 1.76
CA VAL A 193 -4.61 2.70 0.60
C VAL A 193 -5.06 3.41 -0.67
N SER A 194 -4.11 4.04 -1.34
CA SER A 194 -4.37 5.04 -2.39
C SER A 194 -3.77 4.63 -3.71
N ALA A 195 -4.58 4.64 -4.77
CA ALA A 195 -4.13 4.40 -6.13
C ALA A 195 -3.18 5.52 -6.61
N VAL A 196 -2.04 5.17 -7.22
CA VAL A 196 -1.07 6.20 -7.67
C VAL A 196 -1.48 6.98 -8.91
N GLY A 197 -2.48 6.48 -9.65
CA GLY A 197 -2.90 7.01 -10.95
C GLY A 197 -2.34 6.19 -12.11
N ASN A 198 -2.93 6.32 -13.30
CA ASN A 198 -2.72 5.40 -14.43
C ASN A 198 -1.63 5.86 -15.43
N GLY A 199 -0.58 6.56 -14.98
CA GLY A 199 0.60 6.88 -15.82
C GLY A 199 0.40 7.94 -16.90
N GLY A 200 -0.73 8.67 -16.89
CA GLY A 200 -0.92 9.83 -17.75
C GLY A 200 0.01 10.98 -17.34
N SER A 201 0.57 11.69 -18.32
CA SER A 201 1.43 12.85 -18.05
C SER A 201 0.72 13.88 -17.16
N SER A 202 1.30 14.13 -15.98
CA SER A 202 1.06 15.37 -15.22
C SER A 202 1.74 16.53 -15.97
N THR A 203 1.27 16.85 -17.17
CA THR A 203 1.95 17.79 -18.09
C THR A 203 1.83 19.26 -17.72
N THR A 204 1.33 19.62 -16.53
CA THR A 204 1.01 21.05 -16.34
C THR A 204 1.38 21.68 -15.00
N TYR A 205 1.55 20.97 -13.86
CA TYR A 205 1.73 21.70 -12.59
C TYR A 205 2.66 21.10 -11.52
N THR A 206 3.22 19.90 -11.70
CA THR A 206 4.31 19.44 -10.83
C THR A 206 5.63 19.69 -11.54
N THR A 207 6.45 20.60 -11.01
CA THR A 207 7.86 20.77 -11.41
C THR A 207 8.68 20.59 -10.14
N PRO A 208 9.47 19.50 -10.00
CA PRO A 208 9.62 18.39 -10.95
C PRO A 208 8.31 17.61 -11.17
N SER A 209 8.12 17.09 -12.39
CA SER A 209 6.91 16.33 -12.72
C SER A 209 6.96 14.94 -12.11
N SER A 210 5.96 14.59 -11.29
CA SER A 210 5.70 13.22 -10.85
C SER A 210 4.49 12.64 -11.58
N GLN A 211 4.53 11.35 -11.90
CA GLN A 211 3.36 10.61 -12.38
C GLN A 211 2.51 10.05 -11.23
N ILE A 212 2.99 10.17 -10.00
CA ILE A 212 2.27 9.81 -8.77
C ILE A 212 1.49 11.03 -8.32
N ASN A 213 0.24 10.83 -7.94
CA ASN A 213 -0.66 11.91 -7.58
C ASN A 213 -1.10 11.76 -6.13
N ALA A 214 -1.35 12.89 -5.45
CA ALA A 214 -2.00 12.88 -4.15
C ALA A 214 -3.36 12.15 -4.23
N PRO A 215 -3.80 11.48 -3.14
CA PRO A 215 -3.12 11.40 -1.84
C PRO A 215 -2.08 10.28 -1.75
N ALA A 216 -1.79 9.56 -2.85
CA ALA A 216 -0.82 8.48 -2.86
C ALA A 216 0.64 8.96 -2.67
N THR A 217 0.88 10.26 -2.75
CA THR A 217 2.18 10.88 -2.44
C THR A 217 2.39 11.11 -0.94
N ALA A 218 1.37 10.97 -0.09
CA ALA A 218 1.51 11.13 1.37
C ALA A 218 2.48 10.09 1.98
N TYR A 219 3.19 10.49 3.05
CA TYR A 219 4.16 9.64 3.75
C TYR A 219 3.49 8.43 4.41
N ASN A 220 2.42 8.68 5.15
CA ASN A 220 1.78 7.70 6.02
C ASN A 220 0.74 6.84 5.27
N SER A 221 0.44 7.17 4.01
CA SER A 221 -0.40 6.35 3.13
C SER A 221 0.36 5.19 2.48
N ILE A 222 -0.39 4.16 2.04
CA ILE A 222 0.10 3.08 1.19
C ILE A 222 -0.32 3.37 -0.26
N ALA A 223 0.66 3.70 -1.10
CA ALA A 223 0.53 4.04 -2.49
C ALA A 223 0.62 2.78 -3.37
N VAL A 224 -0.40 2.53 -4.17
CA VAL A 224 -0.55 1.27 -4.91
C VAL A 224 -0.49 1.47 -6.41
N ALA A 225 0.47 0.77 -7.04
CA ALA A 225 0.61 0.65 -8.48
C ALA A 225 -0.13 -0.58 -9.06
N ALA A 226 -0.40 -0.51 -10.36
CA ALA A 226 -0.96 -1.63 -11.12
C ALA A 226 0.16 -2.49 -11.70
N TYR A 227 0.19 -3.78 -11.34
CA TYR A 227 1.09 -4.75 -11.92
C TYR A 227 0.44 -5.38 -13.16
N GLY A 228 1.07 -5.20 -14.33
CA GLY A 228 0.56 -5.66 -15.62
C GLY A 228 -0.44 -4.71 -16.29
N GLY A 229 -0.58 -3.48 -15.79
CA GLY A 229 -1.53 -2.49 -16.29
C GLY A 229 -0.97 -1.06 -16.35
N SER A 230 -1.88 -0.09 -16.52
CA SER A 230 -1.52 1.34 -16.55
C SER A 230 -1.27 1.85 -15.15
N SER A 231 -0.07 2.42 -14.92
CA SER A 231 0.35 2.90 -13.60
C SER A 231 1.27 4.11 -13.70
N GLY A 232 1.20 5.01 -12.72
CA GLY A 232 2.18 6.05 -12.48
C GLY A 232 3.49 5.42 -12.01
N VAL A 233 4.60 6.04 -12.41
CA VAL A 233 5.97 5.67 -12.03
C VAL A 233 6.56 6.81 -11.21
N GLY A 234 7.24 6.47 -10.12
CA GLY A 234 7.92 7.41 -9.25
C GLY A 234 9.17 8.04 -9.88
N THR A 235 9.85 8.89 -9.13
CA THR A 235 9.59 9.26 -7.72
C THR A 235 8.41 10.24 -7.57
N THR A 236 8.07 10.59 -6.32
CA THR A 236 7.33 11.83 -6.05
C THR A 236 8.14 13.06 -6.50
N PHE A 237 7.53 14.25 -6.50
CA PHE A 237 8.21 15.47 -6.96
C PHE A 237 9.33 15.93 -6.01
N ASP A 238 9.27 15.52 -4.75
CA ASP A 238 10.28 15.75 -3.70
C ASP A 238 11.28 14.59 -3.56
N GLY A 239 11.23 13.60 -4.48
CA GLY A 239 12.27 12.56 -4.61
C GLY A 239 12.00 11.27 -3.84
N ARG A 240 10.87 11.15 -3.13
CA ARG A 240 10.49 9.95 -2.38
C ARG A 240 10.15 8.78 -3.28
N SER A 241 10.44 7.60 -2.77
CA SER A 241 10.15 6.31 -3.35
C SER A 241 8.65 6.03 -3.30
N LYS A 242 7.99 6.14 -4.47
CA LYS A 242 6.59 5.74 -4.69
C LYS A 242 6.49 5.04 -6.06
N PRO A 243 5.54 4.11 -6.28
CA PRO A 243 4.54 3.57 -5.34
C PRO A 243 5.20 2.86 -4.15
N ASP A 244 4.46 2.60 -3.07
CA ASP A 244 4.98 1.77 -1.98
C ASP A 244 4.91 0.28 -2.36
N ILE A 245 3.88 -0.14 -3.09
CA ILE A 245 3.64 -1.55 -3.46
C ILE A 245 2.82 -1.64 -4.76
N ALA A 246 2.83 -2.80 -5.43
CA ALA A 246 1.98 -3.07 -6.59
C ALA A 246 1.02 -4.25 -6.34
N ALA A 247 -0.09 -4.28 -7.08
CA ALA A 247 -0.98 -5.44 -7.14
C ALA A 247 -1.49 -5.71 -8.57
N PRO A 248 -1.82 -6.97 -8.92
CA PRO A 248 -2.23 -7.33 -10.27
C PRO A 248 -3.54 -6.66 -10.68
N ALA A 249 -3.50 -5.80 -11.69
CA ALA A 249 -4.66 -5.12 -12.24
C ALA A 249 -4.34 -4.41 -13.57
N GLY A 250 -5.37 -4.14 -14.38
CA GLY A 250 -5.23 -3.29 -15.57
C GLY A 250 -5.10 -1.80 -15.26
N GLU A 251 -5.57 -1.35 -14.09
CA GLU A 251 -5.53 0.05 -13.62
C GLU A 251 -5.33 0.12 -12.11
N THR A 252 -4.76 1.22 -11.63
CA THR A 252 -4.41 1.41 -10.20
C THR A 252 -5.63 1.43 -9.29
N SER A 253 -6.78 1.90 -9.79
CA SER A 253 -8.07 1.89 -9.08
C SER A 253 -8.55 0.47 -8.72
N PHE A 254 -8.13 -0.55 -9.48
CA PHE A 254 -8.45 -1.95 -9.21
C PHE A 254 -7.34 -2.69 -8.47
N ALA A 255 -6.12 -2.14 -8.43
CA ALA A 255 -5.00 -2.65 -7.64
C ALA A 255 -5.11 -2.25 -6.16
N ALA A 256 -5.40 -0.97 -5.88
CA ALA A 256 -5.58 -0.45 -4.52
C ALA A 256 -6.51 -1.31 -3.63
N PRO A 257 -7.71 -1.74 -4.07
CA PRO A 257 -8.60 -2.54 -3.24
C PRO A 257 -8.04 -3.92 -2.87
N LEU A 258 -7.13 -4.51 -3.68
CA LEU A 258 -6.49 -5.77 -3.36
C LEU A 258 -5.52 -5.62 -2.18
N VAL A 259 -4.78 -4.51 -2.14
CA VAL A 259 -3.88 -4.17 -1.04
C VAL A 259 -4.67 -3.76 0.20
N ALA A 260 -5.75 -2.98 0.04
CA ALA A 260 -6.63 -2.61 1.14
C ALA A 260 -7.27 -3.84 1.80
N GLY A 261 -7.72 -4.80 0.99
CA GLY A 261 -8.22 -6.07 1.51
C GLY A 261 -7.13 -6.88 2.20
N SER A 262 -5.90 -6.87 1.68
CA SER A 262 -4.76 -7.56 2.31
C SER A 262 -4.43 -6.96 3.68
N ALA A 263 -4.47 -5.63 3.80
CA ALA A 263 -4.36 -4.94 5.09
C ALA A 263 -5.49 -5.36 6.05
N ALA A 264 -6.72 -5.53 5.56
CA ALA A 264 -7.84 -5.97 6.39
C ALA A 264 -7.65 -7.39 6.95
N LEU A 265 -7.03 -8.30 6.18
CA LEU A 265 -6.70 -9.63 6.67
C LEU A 265 -5.64 -9.59 7.79
N LEU A 266 -4.64 -8.71 7.66
CA LEU A 266 -3.60 -8.53 8.70
C LEU A 266 -4.16 -7.86 9.95
N VAL A 267 -4.99 -6.82 9.81
CA VAL A 267 -5.68 -6.18 10.94
C VAL A 267 -6.60 -7.17 11.66
N GLN A 268 -7.33 -8.01 10.93
CA GLN A 268 -8.12 -9.08 11.53
C GLN A 268 -7.22 -10.03 12.34
N ALA A 269 -6.10 -10.48 11.76
CA ALA A 269 -5.18 -11.38 12.43
C ALA A 269 -4.62 -10.77 13.73
N GLY A 270 -4.17 -9.51 13.70
CA GLY A 270 -3.70 -8.80 14.90
C GLY A 270 -4.79 -8.66 15.97
N ARG A 271 -6.04 -8.35 15.58
CA ARG A 271 -7.20 -8.31 16.51
C ARG A 271 -7.54 -9.66 17.12
N MET A 272 -7.20 -10.76 16.44
CA MET A 272 -7.30 -12.13 16.98
C MET A 272 -6.13 -12.49 17.91
N GLY A 273 -5.18 -11.58 18.15
CA GLY A 273 -3.96 -11.84 18.92
C GLY A 273 -2.91 -12.63 18.16
N ILE A 274 -3.06 -12.79 16.84
CA ILE A 274 -2.05 -13.45 16.00
C ILE A 274 -0.89 -12.48 15.82
N GLY A 275 0.30 -12.95 16.18
CA GLY A 275 1.56 -12.24 16.06
C GLY A 275 2.16 -11.73 17.36
N GLY A 276 1.57 -12.10 18.51
CA GLY A 276 2.10 -11.70 19.81
C GLY A 276 2.02 -10.19 20.03
N GLY A 277 2.75 -9.69 21.02
CA GLY A 277 2.71 -8.27 21.37
C GLY A 277 1.32 -7.81 21.85
N SER A 278 1.08 -6.50 21.76
CA SER A 278 -0.25 -5.95 21.98
C SER A 278 -1.04 -5.89 20.67
N VAL A 279 -2.38 -5.97 20.77
CA VAL A 279 -3.26 -5.77 19.61
C VAL A 279 -2.96 -4.44 18.94
N SER A 280 -2.77 -3.37 19.72
CA SER A 280 -2.46 -2.04 19.18
C SER A 280 -1.18 -2.02 18.33
N ALA A 281 -0.13 -2.71 18.75
CA ALA A 281 1.12 -2.80 18.00
C ALA A 281 0.97 -3.62 16.71
N SER A 282 0.28 -4.77 16.79
CA SER A 282 0.06 -5.66 15.64
C SER A 282 -0.89 -5.09 14.57
N THR A 283 -1.75 -4.15 14.96
CA THR A 283 -2.70 -3.48 14.06
C THR A 283 -2.35 -2.02 13.79
N ASP A 284 -1.19 -1.55 14.24
CA ASP A 284 -0.68 -0.22 13.93
C ASP A 284 -0.44 -0.09 12.42
N GLU A 285 -0.75 1.07 11.85
CA GLU A 285 -0.63 1.31 10.42
C GLU A 285 0.81 1.14 9.92
N ARG A 286 1.81 1.50 10.73
CA ARG A 286 3.23 1.31 10.41
C ARG A 286 3.55 -0.18 10.36
N THR A 287 3.06 -0.95 11.32
CA THR A 287 3.25 -2.41 11.37
C THR A 287 2.61 -3.08 10.15
N VAL A 288 1.36 -2.76 9.84
CA VAL A 288 0.66 -3.33 8.68
C VAL A 288 1.36 -2.93 7.37
N LYS A 289 1.79 -1.67 7.23
CA LYS A 289 2.57 -1.20 6.08
C LYS A 289 3.89 -1.97 5.98
N ALA A 290 4.69 -2.05 7.04
CA ALA A 290 5.97 -2.76 7.07
C ALA A 290 5.80 -4.25 6.65
N LEU A 291 4.80 -4.94 7.19
CA LEU A 291 4.50 -6.34 6.85
C LEU A 291 4.12 -6.53 5.38
N LEU A 292 3.27 -5.63 4.83
CA LEU A 292 2.88 -5.68 3.42
C LEU A 292 4.07 -5.46 2.49
N LEU A 293 4.89 -4.45 2.78
CA LEU A 293 6.06 -4.13 1.97
C LEU A 293 7.13 -5.22 2.07
N ASN A 294 7.38 -5.77 3.27
CA ASN A 294 8.37 -6.82 3.46
C ASN A 294 7.94 -8.16 2.83
N GLY A 295 6.64 -8.47 2.89
CA GLY A 295 6.07 -9.67 2.28
C GLY A 295 5.94 -9.64 0.75
N ALA A 296 6.09 -8.47 0.12
CA ALA A 296 5.93 -8.30 -1.31
C ALA A 296 6.97 -9.09 -2.14
N VAL A 297 6.50 -9.75 -3.20
CA VAL A 297 7.31 -10.54 -4.11
C VAL A 297 7.95 -9.63 -5.15
N LYS A 298 9.28 -9.68 -5.29
CA LYS A 298 10.03 -8.86 -6.25
C LYS A 298 9.84 -9.39 -7.67
N PRO A 299 9.23 -8.63 -8.60
CA PRO A 299 9.13 -9.05 -9.99
C PRO A 299 10.50 -9.05 -10.68
N VAL A 300 10.59 -9.70 -11.85
CA VAL A 300 11.79 -9.64 -12.68
C VAL A 300 12.08 -8.18 -13.07
N GLY A 301 13.33 -7.76 -12.87
CA GLY A 301 13.78 -6.39 -13.15
C GLY A 301 13.48 -5.39 -12.02
N TRP A 302 12.98 -5.85 -10.88
CA TRP A 302 12.88 -5.02 -9.67
C TRP A 302 14.25 -4.57 -9.20
N THR A 303 14.40 -3.28 -8.90
CA THR A 303 15.66 -2.69 -8.46
C THR A 303 15.44 -1.59 -7.43
N HIS A 304 16.43 -1.38 -6.57
CA HIS A 304 16.46 -0.30 -5.58
C HIS A 304 17.90 0.14 -5.34
N THR A 305 18.10 1.26 -4.65
CA THR A 305 19.42 1.74 -4.20
C THR A 305 19.37 2.08 -2.71
N ALA A 306 20.51 2.38 -2.10
CA ALA A 306 20.57 2.77 -0.68
C ALA A 306 19.70 4.00 -0.38
N THR A 307 19.72 5.01 -1.24
CA THR A 307 18.94 6.25 -1.08
C THR A 307 17.59 6.22 -1.79
N GLN A 308 17.24 5.10 -2.43
CA GLN A 308 15.95 4.88 -3.08
C GLN A 308 15.46 3.47 -2.72
N PRO A 309 14.91 3.30 -1.49
CA PRO A 309 14.63 2.00 -0.89
C PRO A 309 13.66 1.13 -1.69
N LEU A 310 12.78 1.73 -2.50
CA LEU A 310 11.76 1.03 -3.27
C LEU A 310 11.91 1.29 -4.77
N ASP A 311 11.49 0.30 -5.57
CA ASP A 311 11.48 0.40 -7.04
C ASP A 311 10.49 1.47 -7.53
N THR A 312 10.90 2.30 -8.48
CA THR A 312 10.07 3.40 -9.01
C THR A 312 8.77 2.94 -9.68
N ARG A 313 8.68 1.69 -10.16
CA ARG A 313 7.49 1.17 -10.86
C ARG A 313 6.63 0.30 -9.97
N TRP A 314 7.26 -0.50 -9.12
CA TRP A 314 6.58 -1.54 -8.36
C TRP A 314 6.72 -1.40 -6.84
N GLY A 315 7.42 -0.38 -6.35
CA GLY A 315 7.61 -0.14 -4.93
C GLY A 315 8.39 -1.28 -4.30
N ALA A 316 7.86 -1.87 -3.24
CA ALA A 316 8.41 -3.08 -2.62
C ALA A 316 8.16 -4.37 -3.44
N GLY A 317 7.43 -4.31 -4.56
CA GLY A 317 7.06 -5.47 -5.38
C GLY A 317 5.56 -5.73 -5.41
N VAL A 318 5.17 -6.94 -5.83
CA VAL A 318 3.76 -7.35 -5.90
C VAL A 318 3.32 -7.89 -4.55
N VAL A 319 2.22 -7.38 -4.01
CA VAL A 319 1.67 -7.78 -2.71
C VAL A 319 1.50 -9.30 -2.62
N ASN A 320 1.92 -9.87 -1.49
CA ASN A 320 1.66 -11.26 -1.12
C ASN A 320 1.28 -11.35 0.36
N VAL A 321 -0.02 -11.40 0.64
CA VAL A 321 -0.55 -11.33 2.00
C VAL A 321 -0.20 -12.57 2.83
N TYR A 322 0.06 -13.71 2.18
CA TYR A 322 0.51 -14.90 2.89
C TYR A 322 1.90 -14.67 3.51
N ASN A 323 2.85 -14.14 2.74
CA ASN A 323 4.18 -13.81 3.25
C ASN A 323 4.12 -12.76 4.37
N SER A 324 3.23 -11.77 4.24
CA SER A 324 3.02 -10.77 5.31
C SER A 324 2.43 -11.41 6.57
N TYR A 325 1.46 -12.32 6.41
CA TYR A 325 0.85 -13.05 7.51
C TYR A 325 1.84 -13.96 8.23
N THR A 326 2.72 -14.67 7.52
CA THR A 326 3.70 -15.56 8.17
C THR A 326 4.68 -14.77 9.04
N GLN A 327 5.07 -13.57 8.62
CA GLN A 327 5.89 -12.67 9.42
C GLN A 327 5.14 -12.17 10.66
N LEU A 328 3.88 -11.72 10.49
CA LEU A 328 3.04 -11.34 11.61
C LEU A 328 2.95 -12.50 12.61
N ALA A 329 2.55 -13.69 12.15
CA ALA A 329 2.34 -14.88 12.95
C ALA A 329 3.62 -15.44 13.59
N ALA A 330 4.81 -15.11 13.07
CA ALA A 330 6.09 -15.47 13.68
C ALA A 330 6.32 -14.76 15.03
N GLY A 331 5.60 -13.67 15.30
CA GLY A 331 5.62 -12.98 16.57
C GLY A 331 6.35 -11.64 16.56
N GLN A 332 5.96 -10.75 17.49
CA GLN A 332 6.72 -9.56 17.81
C GLN A 332 8.06 -9.95 18.45
N VAL A 333 9.14 -9.35 17.96
CA VAL A 333 10.52 -9.58 18.41
C VAL A 333 11.19 -8.24 18.63
N HIS A 334 11.59 -7.96 19.87
CA HIS A 334 12.26 -6.71 20.21
C HIS A 334 13.73 -6.69 19.82
N ALA A 335 14.29 -5.48 19.69
CA ALA A 335 15.72 -5.27 19.57
C ALA A 335 16.49 -6.06 20.65
N THR A 336 17.57 -6.71 20.24
CA THR A 336 18.46 -7.47 21.12
C THR A 336 19.15 -6.57 22.14
N THR A 337 19.55 -5.38 21.69
CA THR A 337 20.15 -4.33 22.51
C THR A 337 19.98 -2.98 21.83
N SER A 338 20.24 -1.91 22.57
CA SER A 338 20.22 -0.54 22.07
C SER A 338 21.43 0.22 22.59
N ASN A 339 22.01 1.10 21.78
CA ASN A 339 23.10 1.96 22.17
C ASN A 339 22.99 3.36 21.52
N THR A 340 24.00 4.19 21.77
CA THR A 340 24.14 5.51 21.13
C THR A 340 25.48 5.62 20.44
N ALA A 341 25.53 6.43 19.39
CA ALA A 341 26.75 6.71 18.64
C ALA A 341 26.91 8.22 18.44
N ALA A 342 28.15 8.68 18.27
CA ALA A 342 28.42 10.08 17.92
C ALA A 342 27.76 10.43 16.58
N LEU A 343 27.42 11.71 16.40
CA LEU A 343 26.87 12.19 15.13
C LEU A 343 27.80 11.83 13.96
N GLY A 344 27.22 11.37 12.85
CA GLY A 344 27.96 10.93 11.66
C GLY A 344 28.58 9.54 11.76
N SER A 345 28.37 8.80 12.86
CA SER A 345 28.78 7.41 13.00
C SER A 345 27.57 6.48 12.93
N THR A 346 27.68 5.38 12.18
CA THR A 346 26.94 4.15 12.46
C THR A 346 27.61 3.54 13.70
N GLY A 347 26.87 3.11 14.71
CA GLY A 347 27.46 2.71 15.99
C GLY A 347 28.27 1.41 15.92
N PRO A 348 28.68 0.87 17.07
CA PRO A 348 29.40 -0.39 17.08
C PRO A 348 28.47 -1.53 16.67
N VAL A 349 28.94 -2.38 15.75
CA VAL A 349 28.22 -3.59 15.33
C VAL A 349 28.17 -4.60 16.47
N GLU A 350 26.98 -5.11 16.78
CA GLU A 350 26.74 -6.00 17.90
C GLU A 350 26.77 -7.48 17.49
N THR A 351 27.94 -8.09 17.62
CA THR A 351 28.17 -9.51 17.28
C THR A 351 28.31 -10.42 18.51
N SER A 352 28.09 -9.90 19.72
CA SER A 352 28.33 -10.63 20.98
C SER A 352 27.06 -11.11 21.69
N MET A 353 25.90 -10.49 21.44
CA MET A 353 24.63 -10.74 22.13
C MET A 353 23.96 -12.11 21.82
N ALA A 354 22.80 -12.41 22.39
CA ALA A 354 22.02 -13.57 21.95
C ALA A 354 21.36 -13.27 20.59
N ALA A 355 21.40 -14.21 19.64
CA ALA A 355 20.70 -14.05 18.38
C ALA A 355 19.18 -14.21 18.57
N GLN A 356 18.40 -13.55 17.72
CA GLN A 356 16.97 -13.73 17.60
C GLN A 356 16.65 -15.19 17.30
N SER A 357 15.61 -15.71 17.96
CA SER A 357 15.19 -17.10 17.81
C SER A 357 14.40 -17.37 16.53
N HIS A 358 13.92 -16.33 15.86
CA HIS A 358 13.10 -16.43 14.65
C HIS A 358 13.81 -15.80 13.47
N SER A 359 13.78 -16.48 12.32
CA SER A 359 14.32 -15.97 11.06
C SER A 359 13.35 -15.02 10.34
N GLN A 360 12.13 -14.85 10.85
CA GLN A 360 11.14 -13.90 10.37
C GLN A 360 10.43 -13.31 11.59
N GLY A 361 9.93 -12.09 11.47
CA GLY A 361 9.20 -11.45 12.55
C GLY A 361 9.01 -9.97 12.28
N TRP A 362 8.55 -9.28 13.32
CA TRP A 362 8.34 -7.84 13.28
C TRP A 362 8.61 -7.22 14.65
N ASP A 363 8.82 -5.90 14.68
CA ASP A 363 8.80 -5.11 15.91
C ASP A 363 7.98 -3.84 15.72
N PHE A 364 7.46 -3.33 16.81
CA PHE A 364 6.86 -2.02 16.93
C PHE A 364 7.44 -1.36 18.17
N ALA A 365 8.37 -0.44 17.98
CA ALA A 365 9.25 0.06 19.02
C ALA A 365 9.45 1.57 18.92
N SER A 366 10.02 2.12 19.99
CA SER A 366 10.49 3.50 20.03
C SER A 366 12.01 3.56 20.00
N ILE A 367 12.54 4.63 19.43
CA ILE A 367 13.97 4.93 19.41
C ILE A 367 14.18 6.41 19.71
N THR A 368 15.15 6.71 20.58
CA THR A 368 15.37 8.06 21.10
C THR A 368 16.83 8.47 20.93
N SER A 369 17.07 9.42 20.04
CA SER A 369 18.36 10.08 19.80
C SER A 369 18.40 11.47 20.45
N SER A 370 19.48 12.21 20.23
CA SER A 370 19.63 13.55 20.76
C SER A 370 20.38 14.47 19.80
N ALA A 371 20.41 15.76 20.14
CA ALA A 371 21.18 16.76 19.40
C ALA A 371 22.69 16.46 19.29
N SER A 372 23.23 15.55 20.11
CA SER A 372 24.65 15.19 20.12
C SER A 372 24.94 13.71 19.83
N ALA A 373 23.91 12.87 19.63
CA ALA A 373 24.11 11.44 19.42
C ALA A 373 22.98 10.80 18.62
N ASN A 374 23.37 9.86 17.73
CA ASN A 374 22.47 8.91 17.10
C ASN A 374 22.03 7.87 18.14
N ALA A 375 20.88 7.24 17.89
CA ALA A 375 20.42 6.08 18.66
C ALA A 375 20.26 4.87 17.74
N ILE A 376 20.54 3.68 18.27
CA ILE A 376 20.58 2.46 17.47
C ILE A 376 19.90 1.34 18.23
N ASN A 377 19.05 0.61 17.51
CA ASN A 377 18.46 -0.65 17.94
C ASN A 377 19.05 -1.78 17.09
N HIS A 378 19.63 -2.78 17.75
CA HIS A 378 20.33 -3.90 17.12
C HIS A 378 19.45 -5.15 17.13
N TYR A 379 19.33 -5.81 15.98
CA TYR A 379 18.63 -7.08 15.83
C TYR A 379 19.60 -8.12 15.29
N VAL A 380 20.04 -9.02 16.17
CA VAL A 380 21.16 -9.92 15.86
C VAL A 380 20.66 -11.27 15.40
N PHE A 381 21.16 -11.79 14.27
CA PHE A 381 20.72 -13.05 13.68
C PHE A 381 21.88 -14.03 13.50
N ASN A 382 21.59 -15.32 13.57
CA ASN A 382 22.54 -16.37 13.22
C ASN A 382 21.95 -17.28 12.15
N LEU A 383 22.50 -17.20 10.94
CA LEU A 383 22.02 -17.91 9.76
C LEU A 383 22.76 -19.24 9.62
N GLY A 384 22.03 -20.35 9.74
CA GLY A 384 22.60 -21.70 9.59
C GLY A 384 22.80 -22.16 8.14
N SER A 385 22.24 -21.43 7.17
CA SER A 385 22.32 -21.73 5.74
C SER A 385 22.37 -20.45 4.93
N ALA A 386 22.70 -20.55 3.64
CA ALA A 386 22.56 -19.41 2.75
C ALA A 386 21.09 -18.94 2.70
N SER A 387 20.87 -17.63 2.81
CA SER A 387 19.54 -17.06 2.95
C SER A 387 19.35 -15.78 2.12
N ASN A 388 18.12 -15.53 1.74
CA ASN A 388 17.69 -14.25 1.19
C ASN A 388 17.07 -13.42 2.31
N LEU A 389 17.42 -12.14 2.39
CA LEU A 389 16.85 -11.18 3.33
C LEU A 389 15.92 -10.21 2.59
N THR A 390 14.75 -9.99 3.17
CA THR A 390 14.03 -8.72 3.05
C THR A 390 13.84 -8.14 4.45
N ALA A 391 14.22 -6.87 4.66
CA ALA A 391 13.89 -6.13 5.88
C ALA A 391 13.31 -4.77 5.50
N THR A 392 12.21 -4.37 6.14
CA THR A 392 11.52 -3.12 5.88
C THR A 392 11.23 -2.39 7.17
N LEU A 393 11.70 -1.15 7.24
CA LEU A 393 11.48 -0.21 8.33
C LEU A 393 10.48 0.86 7.87
N VAL A 394 9.51 1.20 8.72
CA VAL A 394 8.48 2.22 8.44
C VAL A 394 8.27 3.08 9.69
N TRP A 395 8.19 4.39 9.53
CA TRP A 395 7.76 5.33 10.57
C TRP A 395 6.82 6.38 9.96
N ASN A 396 6.20 7.21 10.79
CA ASN A 396 5.31 8.25 10.30
C ASN A 396 6.03 9.59 10.16
N ARG A 397 5.54 10.40 9.23
CA ARG A 397 5.59 11.85 9.40
C ARG A 397 4.64 12.21 10.54
N GLN A 398 5.21 12.74 11.61
CA GLN A 398 4.47 13.07 12.83
C GLN A 398 3.44 14.18 12.59
N ILE A 399 2.37 14.15 13.38
CA ILE A 399 1.29 15.13 13.34
C ILE A 399 1.81 16.57 13.45
N ASN A 400 1.32 17.43 12.54
CA ASN A 400 1.63 18.85 12.46
C ASN A 400 3.12 19.18 12.21
N GLN A 401 3.91 18.22 11.75
CA GLN A 401 5.31 18.42 11.39
C GLN A 401 5.44 18.59 9.89
N ALA A 402 6.35 19.45 9.41
CA ALA A 402 6.60 19.60 7.98
C ALA A 402 7.54 18.52 7.43
N ASN A 403 8.47 18.06 8.27
CA ASN A 403 9.53 17.10 7.95
C ASN A 403 9.29 15.76 8.66
N ILE A 404 10.15 14.78 8.38
CA ILE A 404 10.24 13.50 9.08
C ILE A 404 11.51 13.43 9.93
N ASN A 405 11.52 12.61 10.98
CA ASN A 405 12.79 12.15 11.54
C ASN A 405 13.52 11.28 10.50
N ASN A 406 14.85 11.25 10.56
CA ASN A 406 15.65 10.44 9.66
C ASN A 406 16.07 9.14 10.34
N LEU A 407 15.56 8.01 9.83
CA LEU A 407 15.92 6.67 10.26
C LEU A 407 16.56 5.92 9.10
N ASP A 408 17.66 5.24 9.39
CA ASP A 408 18.41 4.41 8.45
C ASP A 408 18.31 2.93 8.84
N LEU A 409 18.57 2.05 7.87
CA LEU A 409 18.58 0.60 8.03
C LEU A 409 19.87 0.02 7.46
N TYR A 410 20.64 -0.67 8.31
CA TYR A 410 21.92 -1.28 7.93
C TYR A 410 21.91 -2.78 8.25
N LEU A 411 22.58 -3.57 7.42
CA LEU A 411 22.92 -4.95 7.73
C LEU A 411 24.43 -5.11 7.77
N TYR A 412 24.98 -5.54 8.90
CA TYR A 412 26.39 -5.85 9.07
C TYR A 412 26.62 -7.34 9.19
N ASN A 413 27.77 -7.82 8.71
CA ASN A 413 28.25 -9.17 8.99
C ASN A 413 29.08 -9.21 10.28
N SER A 414 29.51 -10.41 10.68
CA SER A 414 30.32 -10.62 11.89
C SER A 414 31.71 -9.95 11.87
N LEU A 415 32.16 -9.46 10.72
CA LEU A 415 33.41 -8.70 10.57
C LEU A 415 33.20 -7.19 10.72
N GLY A 416 31.97 -6.74 10.97
CA GLY A 416 31.60 -5.33 11.05
C GLY A 416 31.50 -4.64 9.68
N GLN A 417 31.41 -5.40 8.59
CA GLN A 417 31.28 -4.84 7.25
C GLN A 417 29.81 -4.70 6.88
N ALA A 418 29.43 -3.52 6.36
CA ALA A 418 28.09 -3.30 5.83
C ALA A 418 27.88 -4.17 4.58
N VAL A 419 26.88 -5.05 4.64
CA VAL A 419 26.45 -5.94 3.57
C VAL A 419 25.32 -5.33 2.75
N ALA A 420 24.45 -4.56 3.40
CA ALA A 420 23.38 -3.81 2.77
C ALA A 420 23.08 -2.54 3.56
N ILE A 421 22.67 -1.49 2.86
CA ILE A 421 22.41 -0.15 3.41
C ILE A 421 21.14 0.38 2.74
N SER A 422 20.29 1.04 3.53
CA SER A 422 19.18 1.87 3.08
C SER A 422 19.15 3.12 3.97
N ASP A 423 19.51 4.26 3.39
CA ASP A 423 19.81 5.53 4.05
C ASP A 423 19.15 6.74 3.35
N SER A 424 17.95 6.53 2.80
CA SER A 424 17.19 7.63 2.19
C SER A 424 16.83 8.68 3.24
N SER A 425 17.25 9.93 3.02
CA SER A 425 16.95 11.05 3.91
C SER A 425 15.58 11.69 3.67
N VAL A 426 14.87 11.24 2.63
CA VAL A 426 13.56 11.80 2.24
C VAL A 426 12.42 10.81 2.43
N ASP A 427 12.69 9.51 2.52
CA ASP A 427 11.66 8.49 2.68
C ASP A 427 11.39 8.19 4.16
N ASN A 428 10.12 7.91 4.51
CA ASN A 428 9.74 7.34 5.81
C ASN A 428 9.69 5.80 5.80
N VAL A 429 10.40 5.21 4.84
CA VAL A 429 10.53 3.77 4.64
C VAL A 429 12.00 3.51 4.30
N GLN A 430 12.59 2.49 4.91
CA GLN A 430 13.85 1.91 4.44
C GLN A 430 13.62 0.44 4.09
N GLN A 431 14.27 -0.08 3.04
CA GLN A 431 14.16 -1.48 2.67
C GLN A 431 15.51 -2.06 2.22
N LEU A 432 15.88 -3.17 2.83
CA LEU A 432 16.98 -4.02 2.39
C LEU A 432 16.41 -5.22 1.63
N TYR A 433 17.03 -5.55 0.50
CA TYR A 433 16.79 -6.80 -0.22
C TYR A 433 18.13 -7.38 -0.65
N THR A 434 18.51 -8.52 -0.08
CA THR A 434 19.80 -9.15 -0.35
C THR A 434 19.63 -10.64 -0.58
N LEU A 435 20.26 -11.14 -1.63
CA LEU A 435 20.17 -12.54 -2.01
C LEU A 435 21.44 -13.28 -1.59
N ASN A 436 21.28 -14.55 -1.24
CA ASN A 436 22.39 -15.48 -0.99
C ASN A 436 23.39 -14.97 0.06
N LEU A 437 22.89 -14.37 1.15
CA LEU A 437 23.69 -14.12 2.35
C LEU A 437 24.33 -15.43 2.79
N ALA A 438 25.63 -15.41 3.05
CA ALA A 438 26.33 -16.57 3.54
C ALA A 438 25.79 -16.99 4.93
N PRO A 439 25.89 -18.28 5.30
CA PRO A 439 25.71 -18.68 6.69
C PRO A 439 26.65 -17.87 7.58
N GLY A 440 26.16 -17.44 8.74
CA GLY A 440 26.93 -16.63 9.64
C GLY A 440 26.07 -15.69 10.48
N ARG A 441 26.76 -14.84 11.22
CA ARG A 441 26.14 -13.91 12.16
C ARG A 441 26.00 -12.53 11.54
N TYR A 442 24.84 -11.92 11.75
CA TYR A 442 24.47 -10.63 11.18
C TYR A 442 23.85 -9.74 12.24
N ASP A 443 24.03 -8.43 12.07
CA ASP A 443 23.38 -7.40 12.88
C ASP A 443 22.58 -6.48 11.95
N LEU A 444 21.27 -6.44 12.15
CA LEU A 444 20.36 -5.53 11.46
C LEU A 444 20.13 -4.33 12.39
N GLU A 445 20.59 -3.17 11.98
CA GLU A 445 20.53 -1.95 12.79
C GLU A 445 19.42 -1.02 12.28
N VAL A 446 18.56 -0.59 13.19
CA VAL A 446 17.69 0.58 13.01
C VAL A 446 18.37 1.76 13.68
N VAL A 447 18.77 2.76 12.89
CA VAL A 447 19.49 3.94 13.39
C VAL A 447 18.58 5.14 13.28
N LYS A 448 18.33 5.87 14.37
CA LYS A 448 17.74 7.22 14.33
C LYS A 448 18.87 8.24 14.40
N LEU A 449 18.99 9.07 13.35
CA LEU A 449 20.01 10.10 13.30
C LEU A 449 19.70 11.23 14.27
N GLY A 450 20.70 11.56 15.08
CA GLY A 450 20.72 12.73 15.97
C GLY A 450 20.94 14.05 15.22
N GLY A 451 21.01 15.13 15.98
CA GLY A 451 21.42 16.45 15.49
C GLY A 451 20.35 17.53 15.63
N SER A 452 20.60 18.71 15.05
CA SER A 452 19.70 19.86 15.19
C SER A 452 18.53 19.89 14.20
N SER A 453 18.50 18.97 13.24
CA SER A 453 17.44 18.87 12.22
C SER A 453 16.38 17.81 12.56
N GLU A 454 16.46 17.17 13.73
CA GLU A 454 15.45 16.22 14.19
C GLU A 454 14.09 16.89 14.37
N VAL A 455 13.03 16.17 14.01
CA VAL A 455 11.64 16.59 14.26
C VAL A 455 11.30 16.43 15.74
N SER A 456 11.76 15.34 16.33
CA SER A 456 11.62 15.03 17.76
C SER A 456 12.79 14.14 18.21
N SER A 457 13.06 14.09 19.51
CA SER A 457 14.08 13.16 20.04
C SER A 457 13.65 11.70 19.95
N GLN A 458 12.36 11.41 20.14
CA GLN A 458 11.77 10.07 20.11
C GLN A 458 10.97 9.85 18.82
N GLU A 459 11.17 8.70 18.16
CA GLU A 459 10.37 8.23 17.03
C GLU A 459 9.80 6.84 17.33
N GLN A 460 8.58 6.57 16.87
CA GLN A 460 8.00 5.24 16.84
C GLN A 460 8.12 4.65 15.43
N TYR A 461 8.56 3.40 15.34
CA TYR A 461 8.75 2.72 14.07
C TYR A 461 8.22 1.29 14.13
N ALA A 462 7.94 0.74 12.96
CA ALA A 462 7.73 -0.67 12.74
C ALA A 462 8.84 -1.25 11.87
N LEU A 463 9.35 -2.42 12.25
CA LEU A 463 10.30 -3.21 11.47
C LEU A 463 9.65 -4.54 11.13
N ALA A 464 9.74 -4.98 9.87
CA ALA A 464 9.42 -6.34 9.47
C ALA A 464 10.62 -6.95 8.78
N TYR A 465 10.95 -8.21 9.07
CA TYR A 465 12.11 -8.87 8.46
C TYR A 465 11.82 -10.34 8.15
N SER A 466 12.54 -10.86 7.15
CA SER A 466 12.45 -12.25 6.74
C SER A 466 13.76 -12.71 6.12
N PHE A 467 14.39 -13.69 6.77
CA PHE A 467 15.48 -14.51 6.25
C PHE A 467 14.88 -15.86 5.81
N ILE A 468 14.90 -16.11 4.50
CA ILE A 468 14.39 -17.35 3.89
C ILE A 468 15.58 -18.11 3.32
N SER A 469 15.71 -19.41 3.63
CA SER A 469 16.79 -20.23 3.06
C SER A 469 16.72 -20.22 1.53
N SER A 470 17.84 -19.99 0.85
CA SER A 470 17.91 -19.97 -0.62
C SER A 470 17.56 -21.34 -1.23
N SER A 471 17.68 -22.42 -0.44
CA SER A 471 17.27 -23.77 -0.82
C SER A 471 15.76 -24.01 -0.78
N THR A 472 15.04 -23.22 0.03
CA THR A 472 13.58 -23.28 0.17
C THR A 472 12.86 -22.18 -0.59
N ALA A 473 13.61 -21.23 -1.18
CA ALA A 473 13.07 -20.26 -2.12
C ALA A 473 12.68 -20.99 -3.41
N SER A 474 11.53 -21.68 -3.38
CA SER A 474 10.90 -22.15 -4.62
C SER A 474 10.73 -20.94 -5.52
N THR A 475 11.38 -20.96 -6.67
CA THR A 475 11.12 -20.01 -7.75
C THR A 475 9.60 -19.92 -7.90
N PRO A 476 9.01 -18.71 -7.83
CA PRO A 476 7.63 -18.55 -8.26
C PRO A 476 7.60 -19.11 -9.67
N GLU A 477 6.84 -20.18 -9.91
CA GLU A 477 6.58 -20.56 -11.29
C GLU A 477 6.03 -19.30 -11.95
N PRO A 478 6.69 -18.75 -12.98
CA PRO A 478 6.06 -17.70 -13.73
C PRO A 478 4.75 -18.34 -14.20
N ALA A 479 3.62 -17.71 -13.82
CA ALA A 479 2.34 -17.95 -14.46
C ALA A 479 2.52 -17.57 -15.94
N THR A 480 3.17 -18.48 -16.67
CA THR A 480 3.57 -18.31 -18.05
C THR A 480 2.35 -18.68 -18.86
N LEU A 481 1.97 -17.81 -19.80
CA LEU A 481 1.00 -18.04 -20.88
C LEU A 481 -0.48 -17.67 -20.67
N SER A 482 -0.79 -16.53 -20.03
CA SER A 482 -2.08 -15.84 -20.27
C SER A 482 -1.96 -14.52 -21.04
N LEU A 483 -0.74 -14.07 -21.37
CA LEU A 483 -0.52 -12.77 -22.03
C LEU A 483 -0.71 -12.76 -23.57
N LEU A 484 -1.29 -13.80 -24.18
CA LEU A 484 -1.40 -13.90 -25.65
C LEU A 484 -2.83 -14.04 -26.21
N VAL A 485 -3.89 -13.74 -25.44
CA VAL A 485 -5.28 -13.88 -25.97
C VAL A 485 -6.08 -12.58 -26.02
N VAL A 486 -5.66 -11.49 -25.36
CA VAL A 486 -6.43 -10.23 -25.38
C VAL A 486 -6.00 -9.27 -26.51
N GLY A 487 -4.87 -9.52 -27.18
CA GLY A 487 -4.39 -8.70 -28.31
C GLY A 487 -4.96 -9.03 -29.71
N GLY A 488 -5.82 -10.06 -29.83
CA GLY A 488 -6.22 -10.61 -31.13
C GLY A 488 -7.45 -10.00 -31.81
N THR A 489 -8.24 -9.16 -31.13
CA THR A 489 -9.56 -8.72 -31.65
C THR A 489 -9.61 -7.32 -32.24
N THR A 490 -8.50 -6.57 -32.30
CA THR A 490 -8.46 -5.22 -32.91
C THR A 490 -7.82 -5.15 -34.31
N LEU A 491 -7.52 -6.29 -34.96
CA LEU A 491 -6.90 -6.29 -36.30
C LEU A 491 -7.66 -7.09 -37.38
N LEU A 492 -8.99 -7.04 -37.39
CA LEU A 492 -9.80 -7.51 -38.54
C LEU A 492 -10.94 -6.53 -38.88
N MET A 493 -10.59 -5.28 -39.17
CA MET A 493 -11.39 -4.42 -40.06
C MET A 493 -10.48 -3.75 -41.09
N ARG A 494 -9.95 -4.56 -42.02
CA ARG A 494 -9.33 -4.05 -43.26
C ARG A 494 -10.34 -4.16 -44.40
N ARG A 495 -11.03 -3.03 -44.64
CA ARG A 495 -11.67 -2.54 -45.87
C ARG A 495 -11.81 -3.56 -47.02
N ARG A 496 -13.05 -3.99 -47.33
CA ARG A 496 -13.44 -4.40 -48.68
C ARG A 496 -13.92 -3.16 -49.46
N LYS A 497 -13.24 -2.83 -50.56
CA LYS A 497 -13.74 -1.90 -51.60
C LYS A 497 -14.85 -2.61 -52.40
N PRO A 498 -15.91 -1.91 -52.85
CA PRO A 498 -16.84 -2.48 -53.80
C PRO A 498 -16.25 -2.43 -55.22
N ALA A 499 -16.37 -3.55 -55.95
CA ALA A 499 -16.07 -3.66 -57.36
C ALA A 499 -17.19 -3.02 -58.19
N MET A 500 -16.80 -2.23 -59.20
CA MET A 500 -17.68 -1.78 -60.28
C MET A 500 -18.19 -2.98 -61.09
N ALA A 501 -19.50 -3.07 -61.26
CA ALA A 501 -20.11 -3.88 -62.31
C ALA A 501 -20.33 -3.01 -63.55
N LYS A 502 -19.79 -3.46 -64.69
CA LYS A 502 -20.24 -3.06 -66.03
C LYS A 502 -21.48 -3.87 -66.38
N ALA A 503 -22.56 -3.18 -66.73
CA ALA A 503 -23.45 -3.46 -67.85
C ALA A 503 -24.19 -2.17 -68.17
#